data_AF-A0A2W6E1E4-F1
#
_entry.id   AF-A0A2W6E1E4-F1
#
_cell.length_a   1.000
_cell.length_b   1.000
_cell.length_c   1.000
_cell.angle_alpha   90.00
_cell.angle_beta   90.00
_cell.angle_gamma   90.00
#
_symmetry.space_group_name_H-M   'P 1'
#
loop_
_entity.id
_entity.type
_entity.pdbx_description
1 polymer ?
#
loop_
_entity_poly.entity_id
_entity_poly.type
_entity_poly.pdbx_seq_one_letter_code
_entity_poly.pdbx_strand_id
1 'polypeptide(L)'
;HVTATFQLPRLEPVAHLTPAPAPAGVVDFDLRADRPDLSLFPRRKWVAATRDAMRDLADADLGYGDPLGSGQLRSQLGSYLSRVRGAVAAPESVLVVAGVTQG
;
A
#
# COMPACT_ATOMS: atom_id res chain seq x y z
N HIS A 1 -9.47 13.85 54.76
CA HIS A 1 -10.14 13.58 53.48
C HIS A 1 -10.66 14.89 52.92
N VAL A 2 -10.06 15.39 51.83
CA VAL A 2 -10.58 16.54 51.08
C VAL A 2 -10.61 16.11 49.62
N THR A 3 -11.82 16.00 49.06
CA THR A 3 -12.02 15.73 47.64
C THR A 3 -12.34 17.06 46.97
N ALA A 4 -11.43 17.55 46.14
CA ALA A 4 -11.67 18.72 45.30
C ALA A 4 -12.14 18.24 43.92
N THR A 5 -13.39 18.55 43.58
CA THR A 5 -13.96 18.32 42.25
C THR A 5 -13.50 19.43 41.32
N PHE A 6 -12.70 19.08 40.32
CA PHE A 6 -12.27 20.00 39.27
C PHE A 6 -13.28 19.94 38.11
N GLN A 7 -14.05 21.01 37.91
CA GLN A 7 -14.98 21.15 36.79
C GLN A 7 -14.20 21.69 35.57
N LEU A 8 -14.07 20.88 34.52
CA LEU A 8 -13.48 21.34 33.25
C LEU A 8 -14.45 22.30 32.53
N PRO A 9 -13.97 23.41 31.95
CA PRO A 9 -14.81 24.27 31.13
C PRO A 9 -15.31 23.51 29.90
N ARG A 10 -16.60 23.68 29.59
CA ARG A 10 -17.19 23.17 28.36
C ARG A 10 -16.49 23.84 27.17
N LEU A 11 -15.80 23.04 26.36
CA LEU A 11 -15.25 23.51 25.08
C LEU A 11 -16.43 23.64 24.10
N GLU A 12 -16.73 24.87 23.70
CA GLU A 12 -17.69 25.11 22.63
C GLU A 12 -17.13 24.54 21.32
N PRO A 13 -17.96 23.86 20.50
CA PRO A 13 -17.51 23.30 19.25
C PRO A 13 -17.10 24.45 18.32
N VAL A 14 -15.80 24.54 18.03
CA VAL A 14 -15.30 25.44 16.99
C VAL A 14 -15.95 25.00 15.69
N ALA A 15 -16.81 25.84 15.12
CA ALA A 15 -17.39 25.60 13.82
C ALA A 15 -16.23 25.43 12.82
N HIS A 16 -16.03 24.20 12.35
CA HIS A 16 -15.13 23.94 11.25
C HIS A 16 -15.71 24.66 10.03
N LEU A 17 -15.14 25.83 9.70
CA LEU A 17 -15.38 26.44 8.40
C LEU A 17 -14.91 25.42 7.37
N THR A 18 -15.86 24.74 6.73
CA THR A 18 -15.55 23.87 5.60
C THR A 18 -14.99 24.80 4.53
N PRO A 19 -13.69 24.70 4.18
CA PRO A 19 -13.14 25.59 3.17
C PRO A 19 -13.90 25.35 1.86
N ALA A 20 -14.42 26.44 1.28
CA ALA A 20 -15.05 26.39 -0.03
C ALA A 20 -14.07 25.74 -1.03
N PRO A 21 -14.55 24.89 -1.95
CA PRO A 21 -13.68 24.24 -2.91
C PRO A 21 -12.98 25.32 -3.76
N ALA A 22 -11.67 25.46 -3.57
CA ALA A 22 -10.85 26.31 -4.43
C ALA A 22 -10.99 25.80 -5.88
N PRO A 23 -11.02 26.69 -6.89
CA PRO A 23 -10.97 26.25 -8.27
C PRO A 23 -9.73 25.37 -8.45
N ALA A 24 -9.92 24.20 -9.05
CA ALA A 24 -8.85 23.26 -9.35
C ALA A 24 -7.95 23.87 -10.42
N GLY A 25 -7.04 24.75 -10.00
CA GLY A 25 -5.88 25.11 -10.79
C GLY A 25 -5.10 23.83 -11.08
N VAL A 26 -4.51 23.75 -12.27
CA VAL A 26 -3.51 22.73 -12.55
C VAL A 26 -2.43 22.89 -11.49
N VAL A 27 -2.35 21.93 -10.58
CA VAL A 27 -1.34 21.92 -9.54
C VAL A 27 -0.07 21.44 -10.22
N ASP A 28 0.86 22.35 -10.49
CA ASP A 28 2.13 22.01 -11.13
C ASP A 28 2.95 21.00 -10.29
N PHE A 29 2.72 20.96 -8.97
CA PHE A 29 3.36 20.02 -8.04
C PHE A 29 2.39 19.55 -6.94
N ASP A 30 1.90 18.30 -7.03
CA ASP A 30 1.12 17.66 -5.96
C ASP A 30 2.06 17.10 -4.90
N LEU A 31 2.15 17.77 -3.74
CA LEU A 31 3.04 17.41 -2.64
C LEU A 31 2.37 16.52 -1.57
N ARG A 32 1.18 15.99 -1.85
CA ARG A 32 0.52 15.10 -0.90
C ARG A 32 1.31 13.79 -0.77
N ALA A 33 1.69 13.46 0.45
CA ALA A 33 2.41 12.23 0.76
C ALA A 33 1.57 10.94 0.57
N ASP A 34 0.27 11.10 0.30
CA ASP A 34 -0.69 9.99 0.19
C ASP A 34 -0.73 9.37 -1.22
N ARG A 35 -0.23 10.06 -2.25
CA ARG A 35 -0.32 9.60 -3.64
C ARG A 35 1.04 9.51 -4.31
N PRO A 36 1.45 8.31 -4.77
CA PRO A 36 2.58 8.21 -5.68
C PRO A 36 2.24 8.84 -7.03
N ASP A 37 3.24 9.43 -7.69
CA ASP A 37 3.09 9.92 -9.06
C ASP A 37 2.86 8.75 -10.04
N LEU A 38 1.61 8.59 -10.48
CA LEU A 38 1.20 7.53 -11.40
C LEU A 38 1.69 7.76 -12.85
N SER A 39 2.25 8.92 -13.17
CA SER A 39 2.89 9.17 -14.46
C SER A 39 4.18 8.35 -14.61
N LEU A 40 4.90 8.11 -13.50
CA LEU A 40 6.13 7.33 -13.44
C LEU A 40 5.90 5.82 -13.51
N PHE A 41 4.64 5.36 -13.41
CA PHE A 41 4.34 3.94 -13.47
C PHE A 41 4.73 3.36 -14.85
N PRO A 42 5.56 2.31 -14.92
CA PRO A 42 6.14 1.83 -16.16
C PRO A 42 5.18 0.94 -16.96
N ARG A 43 4.06 1.51 -17.43
CA ARG A 43 2.94 0.80 -18.09
C ARG A 43 3.39 -0.23 -19.14
N ARG A 44 4.33 0.13 -20.01
CA ARG A 44 4.82 -0.77 -21.08
C ARG A 44 5.57 -1.99 -20.53
N LYS A 45 6.44 -1.77 -19.53
CA LYS A 45 7.17 -2.87 -18.87
C LYS A 45 6.22 -3.77 -18.10
N TRP A 46 5.24 -3.17 -17.43
CA TRP A 46 4.19 -3.90 -16.71
C TRP A 46 3.41 -4.84 -17.65
N VAL A 47 2.88 -4.33 -18.76
CA VAL A 47 2.13 -5.15 -19.73
C VAL A 47 2.97 -6.29 -20.31
N ALA A 48 4.24 -6.04 -20.62
CA ALA A 48 5.15 -7.07 -21.11
C ALA A 48 5.34 -8.17 -20.07
N ALA A 49 5.67 -7.81 -18.82
CA ALA A 49 5.86 -8.76 -17.73
C ALA A 49 4.60 -9.57 -17.43
N THR A 50 3.41 -8.94 -17.44
CA THR A 50 2.14 -9.64 -17.25
C THR A 50 1.89 -10.64 -18.37
N ARG A 51 2.13 -10.26 -19.64
CA ARG A 51 1.97 -11.17 -20.77
C ARG A 51 2.89 -12.36 -20.67
N ASP A 52 4.15 -12.15 -20.30
CA ASP A 52 5.14 -13.22 -20.17
C ASP A 52 4.75 -14.16 -19.01
N ALA A 53 4.34 -13.63 -17.86
CA ALA A 53 3.86 -14.44 -16.74
C ALA A 53 2.63 -15.30 -17.12
N MET A 54 1.69 -14.74 -17.90
CA MET A 54 0.50 -15.47 -18.34
C MET A 54 0.78 -16.56 -19.38
N ARG A 55 1.91 -16.51 -20.09
CA ARG A 55 2.29 -17.55 -21.07
C ARG A 55 2.73 -18.84 -20.41
N ASP A 56 3.37 -18.73 -19.25
CA ASP A 56 3.97 -19.87 -18.54
C ASP A 56 3.06 -20.41 -17.42
N LEU A 57 1.91 -19.76 -17.19
CA LEU A 57 1.00 -20.07 -16.08
C LEU A 57 0.12 -21.29 -16.41
N ALA A 58 0.03 -22.24 -15.49
CA ALA A 58 -0.90 -23.36 -15.62
C ALA A 58 -2.31 -22.96 -15.17
N ASP A 59 -3.34 -23.63 -15.71
CA ASP A 59 -4.74 -23.36 -15.35
C ASP A 59 -5.01 -23.50 -13.84
N ALA A 60 -4.31 -24.42 -13.16
CA ALA A 60 -4.43 -24.62 -11.73
C ALA A 60 -3.97 -23.39 -10.91
N ASP A 61 -3.01 -22.62 -11.44
CA ASP A 61 -2.48 -21.42 -10.79
C ASP A 61 -3.40 -20.20 -10.97
N LEU A 62 -4.36 -20.26 -11.90
CA LEU A 62 -5.44 -19.26 -12.05
C LEU A 62 -6.55 -19.45 -11.01
N GLY A 63 -6.61 -20.61 -10.36
CA GLY A 63 -7.57 -20.91 -9.29
C GLY A 63 -7.11 -20.41 -7.93
N TYR A 64 -7.70 -20.97 -6.86
CA TYR A 64 -7.20 -20.75 -5.50
C TYR A 64 -5.89 -21.53 -5.32
N GLY A 65 -4.78 -20.83 -5.54
CA GLY A 65 -3.43 -21.37 -5.34
C GLY A 65 -3.04 -21.49 -3.86
N ASP A 66 -1.73 -21.61 -3.61
CA ASP A 66 -1.13 -21.60 -2.27
C ASP A 66 -1.66 -20.40 -1.44
N PRO A 67 -2.20 -20.62 -0.22
CA PRO A 67 -2.64 -19.54 0.67
C PRO A 67 -1.57 -18.49 0.96
N LEU A 68 -0.29 -18.86 0.86
CA LEU A 68 0.85 -17.93 1.03
C LEU A 68 1.11 -17.08 -0.22
N GLY A 69 0.46 -17.40 -1.33
CA GLY A 69 0.71 -16.85 -2.66
C GLY A 69 1.78 -17.63 -3.43
N SER A 70 1.99 -17.24 -4.69
CA SER A 70 2.94 -17.91 -5.61
C SER A 70 4.34 -18.05 -5.01
N GLY A 71 4.83 -19.29 -4.89
CA GLY A 71 6.17 -19.58 -4.37
C GLY A 71 7.31 -18.96 -5.20
N GLN A 72 7.15 -18.91 -6.53
CA GLN A 72 8.11 -18.25 -7.42
C GLN A 72 8.21 -16.75 -7.12
N LEU A 73 7.06 -16.08 -6.93
CA LEU A 73 7.02 -14.67 -6.55
C LEU A 73 7.68 -14.45 -5.18
N ARG A 74 7.36 -15.30 -4.19
CA ARG A 74 7.96 -15.22 -2.84
C ARG A 74 9.48 -15.35 -2.87
N SER A 75 10.02 -16.26 -3.68
CA SER A 75 11.47 -16.41 -3.87
C SER A 75 12.13 -15.16 -4.47
N GLN A 76 11.52 -14.58 -5.50
CA GLN A 76 12.00 -13.34 -6.11
C GLN A 76 11.93 -12.17 -5.13
N LEU A 77 10.85 -12.08 -4.37
CA LEU A 77 10.68 -11.02 -3.38
C LEU A 77 11.68 -11.14 -2.23
N GLY A 78 11.91 -12.35 -1.71
CA GLY A 78 12.94 -12.60 -0.68
C GLY A 78 14.32 -12.16 -1.14
N SER A 79 14.70 -12.55 -2.37
CA SER A 79 15.97 -12.13 -2.98
C SER A 79 16.06 -10.62 -3.18
N TYR A 80 14.97 -9.98 -3.61
CA TYR A 80 14.93 -8.53 -3.80
C TYR A 80 15.04 -7.78 -2.47
N LEU A 81 14.26 -8.18 -1.46
CA LEU A 81 14.26 -7.59 -0.13
C LEU A 81 15.61 -7.72 0.57
N SER A 82 16.30 -8.85 0.39
CA SER A 82 17.67 -9.01 0.89
C SER A 82 18.60 -7.95 0.29
N ARG A 83 18.53 -7.71 -1.01
CA ARG A 83 19.38 -6.70 -1.68
C ARG A 83 19.05 -5.27 -1.31
N VAL A 84 17.76 -4.91 -1.25
CA VAL A 84 17.34 -3.49 -1.11
C VAL A 84 17.05 -3.06 0.34
N ARG A 85 16.95 -4.02 1.26
CA ARG A 85 16.60 -3.79 2.67
C ARG A 85 17.50 -4.55 3.64
N GLY A 86 18.40 -5.41 3.19
CA GLY A 86 19.23 -6.26 4.06
C GLY A 86 18.40 -7.30 4.83
N ALA A 87 17.17 -7.56 4.41
CA ALA A 87 16.27 -8.48 5.11
C ALA A 87 16.68 -9.93 4.90
N VAL A 88 16.66 -10.74 5.97
CA VAL A 88 16.69 -12.20 5.87
C VAL A 88 15.26 -12.67 5.63
N ALA A 89 14.86 -12.71 4.35
CA ALA A 89 13.50 -13.08 3.93
C ALA A 89 13.56 -14.37 3.12
N ALA A 90 13.50 -15.52 3.81
CA ALA A 90 13.32 -16.80 3.16
C ALA A 90 11.95 -16.84 2.47
N PRO A 91 11.78 -17.56 1.34
CA PRO A 91 10.50 -17.60 0.64
C PRO A 91 9.33 -18.02 1.54
N GLU A 92 9.57 -18.89 2.50
CA GLU A 92 8.59 -19.42 3.46
C GLU A 92 8.20 -18.40 4.54
N SER A 93 9.00 -17.35 4.75
CA SER A 93 8.71 -16.26 5.68
C SER A 93 8.08 -15.05 5.00
N VAL A 94 7.64 -15.18 3.75
CA VAL A 94 6.99 -14.11 2.97
C VAL A 94 5.54 -14.50 2.71
N LEU A 95 4.61 -13.60 3.07
CA LEU A 95 3.19 -13.72 2.74
C LEU A 95 2.80 -12.61 1.75
N VAL A 96 2.10 -12.97 0.67
CA VAL A 96 1.61 -12.00 -0.31
C VAL A 96 0.14 -11.68 -0.03
N VAL A 97 -0.17 -10.41 0.21
CA VAL A 97 -1.53 -9.89 0.45
C VAL A 97 -1.90 -8.81 -0.56
N ALA A 98 -3.21 -8.59 -0.79
CA ALA A 98 -3.68 -7.61 -1.78
C ALA A 98 -3.52 -6.14 -1.33
N GLY A 99 -3.10 -5.90 -0.08
CA GLY A 99 -2.83 -4.57 0.44
C GLY A 99 -2.54 -4.58 1.94
N VAL A 100 -1.99 -3.48 2.43
CA VAL A 100 -1.66 -3.29 3.87
C VAL A 100 -2.89 -3.28 4.78
N THR A 101 -4.09 -3.10 4.22
CA THR A 101 -5.37 -3.19 4.95
C THR A 101 -5.87 -4.63 5.11
N GLN A 102 -5.24 -5.59 4.43
CA GLN A 102 -5.59 -7.02 4.45
C GLN A 102 -4.58 -7.85 5.29
N GLY A 103 -3.57 -7.21 5.89
CA GLY A 103 -2.49 -7.85 6.64
C GLY A 103 -2.54 -7.57 8.13
#